data_AF-A0A7C4UAL9-F1
#
_entry.id   AF-A0A7C4UAL9-F1
#
_cell.length_a   1.000
_cell.length_b   1.000
_cell.length_c   1.000
_cell.angle_alpha   90.00
_cell.angle_beta   90.00
_cell.angle_gamma   90.00
#
_symmetry.space_group_name_H-M   'P 1'
#
loop_
_entity.id
_entity.type
_entity.pdbx_description
1 polymer ?
#
loop_
_entity_poly.entity_id
_entity_poly.type
_entity_poly.pdbx_seq_one_letter_code
_entity_poly.pdbx_strand_id
1 'polypeptide(L)'
;MLRSNRCFCVLCFIIASAVAAVLFFCSSPPAYAQKPVSFINEVAPVLKENCFACHDAKKRSGKLDMTTFEKLMQGGSSDSPVVAGKPDESYMMELLTAKGSKRMPPEGKGQPLSKDALALIGRWIKEGAKLDSGLDAKADLVRELRLRWMPPAPPQAYPFPTIVNALAFTPDNKKIVAGGHHELTVWDFNTAKLEKRIHTRAERAYAMQFLADGKLVVAGARPGQEGDVRVYDINAAGKTENGVTIL
;
A
#
# COMPACT_ATOMS: atom_id res chain seq x y z
N MET A 1 67.00 -47.40 -24.33
CA MET A 1 66.13 -48.12 -25.29
C MET A 1 64.88 -48.58 -24.55
N LEU A 2 63.79 -47.79 -24.60
CA LEU A 2 62.49 -48.16 -24.03
C LEU A 2 61.65 -48.86 -25.10
N ARG A 3 61.18 -50.07 -24.82
CA ARG A 3 60.11 -50.74 -25.58
C ARG A 3 58.81 -50.69 -24.77
N SER A 4 57.79 -50.19 -25.45
CA SER A 4 56.35 -50.23 -25.20
C SER A 4 55.84 -51.55 -24.59
N ASN A 5 54.83 -51.46 -23.73
CA ASN A 5 53.64 -52.29 -23.85
C ASN A 5 52.39 -51.53 -23.35
N ARG A 6 51.57 -51.10 -24.32
CA ARG A 6 50.22 -50.58 -24.13
C ARG A 6 49.25 -51.76 -23.98
N CYS A 7 48.52 -51.82 -22.87
CA CYS A 7 47.27 -52.59 -22.81
C CYS A 7 46.14 -51.59 -22.54
N PHE A 8 45.34 -51.36 -23.58
CA PHE A 8 44.35 -50.31 -23.73
C PHE A 8 43.04 -50.80 -23.09
N CYS A 9 42.73 -50.35 -21.87
CA CYS A 9 41.48 -50.68 -21.19
C CYS A 9 40.36 -49.74 -21.66
N VAL A 10 39.72 -50.09 -22.78
CA VAL A 10 38.56 -49.38 -23.38
C VAL A 10 37.30 -49.42 -22.49
N LEU A 11 37.31 -50.17 -21.38
CA LEU A 11 36.12 -50.35 -20.54
C LEU A 11 35.82 -49.20 -19.56
N CYS A 12 36.73 -48.26 -19.31
CA CYS A 12 36.47 -47.16 -18.35
C CYS A 12 35.74 -45.95 -18.95
N PHE A 13 35.64 -45.84 -20.28
CA PHE A 13 35.07 -44.64 -20.90
C PHE A 13 33.56 -44.68 -21.14
N ILE A 14 32.88 -45.83 -20.97
CA ILE A 14 31.42 -45.92 -21.19
C ILE A 14 30.63 -45.72 -19.88
N ILE A 15 31.23 -45.93 -18.71
CA ILE A 15 30.53 -45.73 -17.42
C ILE A 15 30.56 -44.25 -16.97
N ALA A 16 31.51 -43.45 -17.47
CA ALA A 16 31.61 -42.03 -17.15
C ALA A 16 30.56 -41.15 -17.86
N SER A 17 29.89 -41.66 -18.90
CA SER A 17 28.91 -40.89 -19.69
C SER A 17 27.46 -41.10 -19.28
N ALA A 18 27.16 -42.14 -18.49
CA ALA A 18 25.77 -42.47 -18.10
C ALA A 18 25.35 -41.86 -16.74
N VAL A 19 26.29 -41.37 -15.92
CA VAL A 19 25.97 -40.77 -14.60
C VAL A 19 25.81 -39.24 -14.68
N ALA A 20 26.32 -38.60 -15.74
CA ALA A 20 26.22 -37.15 -15.93
C ALA A 20 24.85 -36.67 -16.46
N ALA A 21 23.97 -37.57 -16.92
CA ALA A 21 22.69 -37.23 -17.52
C ALA A 21 21.49 -37.20 -16.54
N VAL A 22 21.70 -37.51 -15.26
CA VAL A 22 20.58 -37.68 -14.28
C VAL A 22 20.47 -36.53 -13.27
N LEU A 23 21.39 -35.55 -13.27
CA LEU A 23 21.44 -34.47 -12.26
C LEU A 23 21.07 -33.06 -12.78
N PHE A 24 20.39 -32.95 -13.92
CA PHE A 24 19.90 -31.66 -14.44
C PHE A 24 18.37 -31.57 -14.55
N PHE A 25 17.62 -32.26 -13.68
CA PHE A 25 16.27 -31.83 -13.37
C PHE A 25 16.34 -30.67 -12.36
N CYS A 26 16.72 -29.50 -12.88
CA CYS A 26 16.57 -28.23 -12.18
C CYS A 26 15.06 -28.01 -12.00
N SER A 27 14.51 -28.44 -10.87
CA SER A 27 13.13 -28.18 -10.50
C SER A 27 12.98 -26.66 -10.41
N SER A 28 12.41 -26.04 -11.45
CA SER A 28 12.06 -24.63 -11.39
C SER A 28 11.15 -24.44 -10.17
N PRO A 29 11.44 -23.47 -9.28
CA PRO A 29 10.53 -23.19 -8.20
C PRO A 29 9.15 -22.91 -8.81
N PRO A 30 8.06 -23.39 -8.20
CA PRO A 30 6.72 -23.13 -8.72
C PRO A 30 6.60 -21.62 -8.89
N ALA A 31 6.24 -21.18 -10.10
CA ALA A 31 5.94 -19.79 -10.34
C ALA A 31 4.83 -19.41 -9.36
N TYR A 32 5.17 -18.63 -8.33
CA TYR A 32 4.17 -18.04 -7.45
C TYR A 32 3.27 -17.20 -8.36
N ALA A 33 2.06 -17.68 -8.61
CA ALA A 33 1.06 -16.94 -9.36
C ALA A 33 0.91 -15.59 -8.67
N GLN A 34 1.29 -14.51 -9.37
CA GLN A 34 1.15 -13.17 -8.82
C GLN A 34 -0.34 -12.94 -8.52
N LYS A 35 -0.62 -12.37 -7.36
CA LYS A 35 -2.00 -12.01 -7.00
C LYS A 35 -2.55 -11.05 -8.06
N PRO A 36 -3.83 -11.18 -8.45
CA PRO A 36 -4.47 -10.22 -9.34
C PRO A 36 -4.37 -8.80 -8.79
N VAL A 37 -4.25 -7.82 -9.68
CA VAL A 37 -4.18 -6.41 -9.29
C VAL A 37 -5.49 -5.97 -8.67
N SER A 38 -5.41 -5.41 -7.47
CA SER A 38 -6.53 -4.76 -6.79
C SER A 38 -6.67 -3.33 -7.29
N PHE A 39 -7.81 -3.00 -7.92
CA PHE A 39 -8.05 -1.65 -8.38
C PHE A 39 -8.07 -0.68 -7.19
N ILE A 40 -8.84 -0.97 -6.14
CA ILE A 40 -9.03 -0.04 -5.04
C ILE A 40 -7.77 0.15 -4.19
N ASN A 41 -6.95 -0.89 -4.03
CA ASN A 41 -5.78 -0.84 -3.16
C ASN A 41 -4.49 -0.45 -3.89
N GLU A 42 -4.40 -0.66 -5.21
CA GLU A 42 -3.15 -0.45 -5.97
C GLU A 42 -3.31 0.64 -7.05
N VAL A 43 -4.37 0.58 -7.88
CA VAL A 43 -4.54 1.49 -9.02
C VAL A 43 -5.17 2.83 -8.61
N ALA A 44 -6.28 2.80 -7.89
CA ALA A 44 -7.04 3.98 -7.48
C ALA A 44 -6.21 4.98 -6.65
N PRO A 45 -5.28 4.59 -5.76
CA PRO A 45 -4.38 5.54 -5.10
C PRO A 45 -3.50 6.31 -6.08
N VAL A 46 -2.97 5.64 -7.11
CA VAL A 46 -2.17 6.29 -8.17
C VAL A 46 -3.03 7.32 -8.92
N LEU A 47 -4.26 6.96 -9.28
CA LEU A 47 -5.19 7.88 -9.97
C LEU A 47 -5.59 9.06 -9.08
N LYS A 48 -5.84 8.81 -7.79
CA LYS A 48 -6.22 9.84 -6.82
C LYS A 48 -5.14 10.90 -6.66
N GLU A 49 -3.88 10.47 -6.61
CA GLU A 49 -2.73 11.34 -6.42
C GLU A 49 -2.42 12.15 -7.67
N ASN A 50 -2.50 11.52 -8.85
CA ASN A 50 -1.98 12.10 -10.09
C ASN A 50 -3.04 12.69 -11.01
N CYS A 51 -4.32 12.35 -10.85
CA CYS A 51 -5.36 12.68 -11.84
C CYS A 51 -6.51 13.52 -11.26
N PHE A 52 -6.92 13.27 -10.02
CA PHE A 52 -8.17 13.84 -9.47
C PHE A 52 -8.11 15.37 -9.31
N ALA A 53 -6.92 15.98 -9.22
CA ALA A 53 -6.79 17.43 -9.18
C ALA A 53 -7.33 18.14 -10.45
N CYS A 54 -7.49 17.41 -11.56
CA CYS A 54 -7.95 17.94 -12.85
C CYS A 54 -9.11 17.15 -13.48
N HIS A 55 -9.41 15.95 -12.99
CA HIS A 55 -10.42 15.02 -13.50
C HIS A 55 -11.34 14.52 -12.39
N ASP A 56 -11.99 15.43 -11.68
CA ASP A 56 -12.98 15.13 -10.65
C ASP A 56 -14.37 15.68 -10.99
N ALA A 57 -15.34 15.48 -10.08
CA ALA A 57 -16.70 15.93 -10.26
C ALA A 57 -16.86 17.45 -10.45
N LYS A 58 -15.92 18.27 -9.93
CA LYS A 58 -15.93 19.74 -9.99
C LYS A 58 -15.12 20.30 -11.16
N LYS A 59 -13.99 19.69 -11.46
CA LYS A 59 -13.06 20.05 -12.54
C LYS A 59 -12.88 18.84 -13.44
N ARG A 60 -13.63 18.85 -14.54
CA ARG A 60 -13.71 17.77 -15.53
C ARG A 60 -12.89 18.09 -16.77
N SER A 61 -11.56 18.20 -16.63
CA SER A 61 -10.68 18.42 -17.78
C SER A 61 -10.88 17.30 -18.80
N GLY A 62 -11.05 17.65 -20.08
CA GLY A 62 -11.40 16.66 -21.11
C GLY A 62 -12.73 15.94 -20.83
N LYS A 63 -13.66 16.59 -20.11
CA LYS A 63 -14.98 16.06 -19.68
C LYS A 63 -14.92 14.79 -18.81
N LEU A 64 -13.74 14.36 -18.38
CA LEU A 64 -13.54 13.15 -17.59
C LEU A 64 -13.78 13.42 -16.09
N ASP A 65 -14.56 12.55 -15.46
CA ASP A 65 -14.77 12.49 -14.02
C ASP A 65 -14.34 11.10 -13.51
N MET A 66 -13.31 11.06 -12.67
CA MET A 66 -12.74 9.82 -12.14
C MET A 66 -13.20 9.51 -10.72
N THR A 67 -14.21 10.22 -10.20
CA THR A 67 -14.66 10.07 -8.79
C THR A 67 -15.37 8.75 -8.50
N THR A 68 -15.76 8.00 -9.53
CA THR A 68 -16.36 6.67 -9.42
C THR A 68 -15.73 5.75 -10.47
N PHE A 69 -15.69 4.44 -10.22
CA PHE A 69 -15.20 3.47 -11.19
C PHE A 69 -16.01 3.50 -12.50
N GLU A 70 -17.34 3.59 -12.41
CA GLU A 70 -18.23 3.64 -13.58
C GLU A 70 -17.87 4.80 -14.52
N LYS A 71 -17.77 6.02 -14.00
CA LYS A 71 -17.42 7.20 -14.80
C LYS A 71 -16.01 7.15 -15.38
N LEU A 72 -15.03 6.61 -14.63
CA LEU A 72 -13.69 6.36 -15.16
C LEU A 72 -13.74 5.49 -16.42
N MET A 73 -14.51 4.40 -16.37
CA MET A 73 -14.66 3.47 -17.49
C MET A 73 -15.53 4.05 -18.62
N GLN A 74 -16.49 4.92 -18.31
CA GLN A 74 -17.31 5.61 -19.30
C GLN A 74 -16.46 6.58 -20.14
N GLY A 75 -15.55 7.32 -19.50
CA GLY A 75 -14.72 8.30 -20.17
C GLY A 75 -15.22 9.75 -20.09
N GLY A 76 -14.70 10.57 -20.98
CA GLY A 76 -14.97 12.02 -21.03
C GLY A 76 -15.25 12.47 -22.45
N SER A 77 -14.34 13.25 -23.03
CA SER A 77 -14.40 13.61 -24.46
C SER A 77 -14.14 12.43 -25.39
N SER A 78 -13.44 11.41 -24.89
CA SER A 78 -13.30 10.11 -25.53
C SER A 78 -14.07 9.11 -24.69
N ASP A 79 -14.96 8.36 -25.33
CA ASP A 79 -15.69 7.26 -24.70
C ASP A 79 -14.75 6.07 -24.48
N SER A 80 -14.98 5.31 -23.41
CA SER A 80 -14.27 4.06 -23.11
C SER A 80 -12.73 4.20 -23.12
N PRO A 81 -12.14 5.05 -22.26
CA PRO A 81 -10.69 5.32 -22.25
C PRO A 81 -9.85 4.09 -21.89
N VAL A 82 -10.49 3.03 -21.38
CA VAL A 82 -9.87 1.76 -21.01
C VAL A 82 -10.55 0.62 -21.76
N VAL A 83 -9.77 -0.10 -22.55
CA VAL A 83 -10.20 -1.31 -23.27
C VAL A 83 -9.73 -2.52 -22.48
N ALA A 84 -10.67 -3.18 -21.80
CA ALA A 84 -10.38 -4.34 -20.94
C ALA A 84 -9.59 -5.42 -21.71
N GLY A 85 -8.50 -5.89 -21.11
CA GLY A 85 -7.57 -6.87 -21.69
C GLY A 85 -6.55 -6.30 -22.66
N LYS A 86 -6.69 -5.03 -23.07
CA LYS A 86 -5.91 -4.44 -24.17
C LYS A 86 -5.27 -3.11 -23.77
N PRO A 87 -4.16 -3.14 -23.01
CA PRO A 87 -3.47 -1.92 -22.57
C PRO A 87 -3.00 -1.07 -23.76
N ASP A 88 -2.50 -1.67 -24.84
CA ASP A 88 -1.96 -0.94 -25.99
C ASP A 88 -3.05 -0.29 -26.86
N GLU A 89 -4.29 -0.78 -26.80
CA GLU A 89 -5.46 -0.17 -27.46
C GLU A 89 -6.21 0.82 -26.54
N SER A 90 -5.77 0.97 -25.29
CA SER A 90 -6.44 1.84 -24.32
C SER A 90 -5.96 3.29 -24.44
N TYR A 91 -6.87 4.21 -24.74
CA TYR A 91 -6.57 5.65 -24.87
C TYR A 91 -5.92 6.23 -23.61
N MET A 92 -6.31 5.75 -22.43
CA MET A 92 -5.65 6.14 -21.17
C MET A 92 -4.14 5.84 -21.20
N MET A 93 -3.73 4.67 -21.69
CA MET A 93 -2.30 4.31 -21.77
C MET A 93 -1.56 5.13 -22.82
N GLU A 94 -2.21 5.46 -23.95
CA GLU A 94 -1.64 6.38 -24.95
C GLU A 94 -1.28 7.72 -24.30
N LEU A 95 -2.22 8.34 -23.57
CA LEU A 95 -2.00 9.64 -22.94
C LEU A 95 -0.95 9.60 -21.81
N LEU A 96 -0.95 8.53 -21.00
CA LEU A 96 -0.02 8.36 -19.88
C LEU A 96 1.42 8.13 -20.34
N THR A 97 1.63 7.63 -21.56
CA THR A 97 2.96 7.36 -22.15
C THR A 97 3.38 8.35 -23.23
N ALA A 98 2.47 9.22 -23.67
CA ALA A 98 2.73 10.25 -24.65
C ALA A 98 3.76 11.29 -24.18
N LYS A 99 4.30 12.04 -25.15
CA LYS A 99 5.16 13.20 -24.94
C LYS A 99 4.49 14.46 -25.45
N GLY A 100 4.95 15.63 -25.00
CA GLY A 100 4.44 16.92 -25.45
C GLY A 100 2.98 17.17 -25.07
N SER A 101 2.22 17.80 -25.97
CA SER A 101 0.88 18.33 -25.66
C SER A 101 -0.19 17.29 -25.36
N LYS A 102 -0.01 16.04 -25.80
CA LYS A 102 -0.92 14.92 -25.49
C LYS A 102 -0.60 14.23 -24.16
N ARG A 103 0.56 14.49 -23.56
CA ARG A 103 0.97 13.83 -22.32
C ARG A 103 0.02 14.19 -21.18
N MET A 104 -0.34 13.19 -20.38
CA MET A 104 -1.03 13.38 -19.11
C MET A 104 -0.15 12.91 -17.92
N PRO A 105 -0.05 13.69 -16.83
CA PRO A 105 -0.52 15.09 -16.70
C PRO A 105 0.18 16.03 -17.70
N PRO A 106 -0.41 17.19 -18.06
CA PRO A 106 0.25 18.13 -18.96
C PRO A 106 1.59 18.65 -18.41
N GLU A 107 2.52 19.00 -19.30
CA GLU A 107 3.78 19.64 -18.92
C GLU A 107 3.54 20.93 -18.12
N GLY A 108 4.32 21.10 -17.05
CA GLY A 108 4.14 22.19 -16.09
C GLY A 108 2.92 22.07 -15.17
N LYS A 109 2.06 21.04 -15.33
CA LYS A 109 0.88 20.79 -14.47
C LYS A 109 0.99 19.52 -13.62
N GLY A 110 1.99 18.68 -13.88
CA GLY A 110 2.30 17.49 -13.09
C GLY A 110 3.47 16.71 -13.68
N GLN A 111 4.10 15.90 -12.83
CA GLN A 111 5.14 14.98 -13.26
C GLN A 111 4.54 13.79 -14.02
N PRO A 112 5.27 13.19 -14.98
CA PRO A 112 4.88 11.90 -15.55
C PRO A 112 4.80 10.82 -14.46
N LEU A 113 3.94 9.82 -14.67
CA LEU A 113 3.91 8.66 -13.80
C LEU A 113 5.24 7.89 -13.83
N SER A 114 5.58 7.26 -12.71
CA SER A 114 6.72 6.35 -12.65
C SER A 114 6.50 5.13 -13.55
N LYS A 115 7.60 4.46 -13.93
CA LYS A 115 7.54 3.22 -14.72
C LYS A 115 6.71 2.14 -14.01
N ASP A 116 6.81 2.05 -12.69
CA ASP A 116 6.07 1.06 -11.90
C ASP A 116 4.58 1.36 -11.88
N ALA A 117 4.19 2.63 -11.76
CA ALA A 117 2.79 3.04 -11.85
C ALA A 117 2.19 2.74 -13.23
N LEU A 118 2.93 3.02 -14.31
CA LEU A 118 2.52 2.68 -15.67
C LEU A 118 2.37 1.16 -15.86
N ALA A 119 3.32 0.38 -15.35
CA ALA A 119 3.29 -1.08 -15.41
C ALA A 119 2.12 -1.67 -14.61
N LEU A 120 1.82 -1.10 -13.44
CA LEU A 120 0.68 -1.48 -12.60
C LEU A 120 -0.65 -1.23 -13.31
N ILE A 121 -0.84 -0.03 -13.83
CA ILE A 121 -2.06 0.33 -14.57
C ILE A 121 -2.21 -0.56 -15.82
N GLY A 122 -1.13 -0.73 -16.59
CA GLY A 122 -1.14 -1.60 -17.77
C GLY A 122 -1.48 -3.06 -17.43
N ARG A 123 -0.98 -3.58 -16.31
CA ARG A 123 -1.31 -4.92 -15.83
C ARG A 123 -2.77 -5.02 -15.42
N TRP A 124 -3.30 -4.06 -14.66
CA TRP A 124 -4.71 -4.03 -14.30
C TRP A 124 -5.62 -4.04 -15.55
N ILE A 125 -5.28 -3.25 -16.58
CA ILE A 125 -6.01 -3.27 -17.84
C ILE A 125 -5.92 -4.65 -18.50
N LYS A 126 -4.71 -5.22 -18.59
CA LYS A 126 -4.48 -6.56 -19.16
C LYS A 126 -5.27 -7.65 -18.44
N GLU A 127 -5.48 -7.53 -17.13
CA GLU A 127 -6.29 -8.45 -16.32
C GLU A 127 -7.80 -8.22 -16.45
N GLY A 128 -8.21 -7.30 -17.32
CA GLY A 128 -9.60 -7.02 -17.66
C GLY A 128 -10.17 -5.76 -17.03
N ALA A 129 -9.33 -4.88 -16.48
CA ALA A 129 -9.71 -3.59 -15.90
C ALA A 129 -10.87 -3.72 -14.92
N LYS A 130 -10.79 -4.66 -13.97
CA LYS A 130 -11.91 -4.97 -13.06
C LYS A 130 -11.85 -4.15 -11.79
N LEU A 131 -13.03 -3.84 -11.25
CA LEU A 131 -13.18 -3.38 -9.88
C LEU A 131 -13.12 -4.59 -8.92
N ASP A 132 -12.56 -4.40 -7.73
CA ASP A 132 -12.53 -5.41 -6.68
C ASP A 132 -13.95 -5.91 -6.32
N SER A 133 -14.06 -7.19 -5.99
CA SER A 133 -15.33 -7.80 -5.63
C SER A 133 -15.92 -7.16 -4.38
N GLY A 134 -17.24 -6.93 -4.39
CA GLY A 134 -17.98 -6.34 -3.27
C GLY A 134 -17.94 -4.81 -3.22
N LEU A 135 -17.35 -4.14 -4.21
CA LEU A 135 -17.43 -2.68 -4.36
C LEU A 135 -18.52 -2.30 -5.37
N ASP A 136 -19.24 -1.23 -5.05
CA ASP A 136 -20.16 -0.60 -5.99
C ASP A 136 -19.36 0.30 -6.95
N ALA A 137 -19.54 0.10 -8.26
CA ALA A 137 -18.89 0.91 -9.28
C ALA A 137 -19.29 2.39 -9.23
N LYS A 138 -20.42 2.70 -8.60
CA LYS A 138 -20.94 4.07 -8.38
C LYS A 138 -20.52 4.67 -7.04
N ALA A 139 -19.83 3.92 -6.18
CA ALA A 139 -19.32 4.45 -4.93
C ALA A 139 -18.29 5.56 -5.19
N ASP A 140 -18.30 6.56 -4.31
CA ASP A 140 -17.30 7.63 -4.31
C ASP A 140 -15.92 7.06 -3.97
N LEU A 141 -15.01 7.05 -4.95
CA LEU A 141 -13.67 6.49 -4.79
C LEU A 141 -12.84 7.27 -3.75
N VAL A 142 -13.07 8.57 -3.56
CA VAL A 142 -12.36 9.33 -2.52
C VAL A 142 -12.76 8.81 -1.14
N ARG A 143 -14.04 8.53 -0.93
CA ARG A 143 -14.54 7.88 0.30
C ARG A 143 -13.97 6.47 0.43
N GLU A 144 -14.01 5.64 -0.60
CA GLU A 144 -13.54 4.25 -0.52
C GLU A 144 -12.03 4.17 -0.24
N LEU A 145 -11.23 5.02 -0.91
CA LEU A 145 -9.80 5.18 -0.67
C LEU A 145 -9.51 5.69 0.73
N ARG A 146 -10.33 6.62 1.23
CA ARG A 146 -10.26 7.06 2.61
C ARG A 146 -10.45 5.84 3.50
N LEU A 147 -11.60 5.18 3.50
CA LEU A 147 -11.88 4.04 4.40
C LEU A 147 -10.78 2.96 4.41
N ARG A 148 -10.23 2.62 3.25
CA ARG A 148 -9.20 1.56 3.11
C ARG A 148 -7.78 2.00 3.35
N TRP A 149 -7.50 3.30 3.47
CA TRP A 149 -6.15 3.76 3.74
C TRP A 149 -5.63 3.14 5.04
N MET A 150 -4.48 2.48 4.94
CA MET A 150 -3.77 1.86 6.05
C MET A 150 -2.67 2.81 6.53
N PRO A 151 -2.60 3.14 7.82
CA PRO A 151 -1.50 3.90 8.35
C PRO A 151 -0.18 3.13 8.22
N PRO A 152 0.95 3.83 7.98
CA PRO A 152 2.24 3.19 8.11
C PRO A 152 2.42 2.70 9.55
N ALA A 153 3.20 1.64 9.71
CA ALA A 153 3.55 1.16 11.04
C ALA A 153 4.31 2.26 11.80
N PRO A 154 3.99 2.52 13.09
CA PRO A 154 4.77 3.42 13.92
C PRO A 154 6.25 2.96 14.01
N PRO A 155 7.21 3.89 14.14
CA PRO A 155 8.62 3.53 14.24
C PRO A 155 8.88 2.74 15.53
N GLN A 156 9.73 1.72 15.51
CA GLN A 156 10.04 0.95 16.72
C GLN A 156 10.61 1.82 17.85
N ALA A 157 11.43 2.81 17.49
CA ALA A 157 11.93 3.83 18.40
C ALA A 157 11.93 5.19 17.69
N TYR A 158 11.67 6.26 18.42
CA TYR A 158 11.79 7.61 17.90
C TYR A 158 13.25 8.06 17.94
N PRO A 159 13.84 8.50 16.81
CA PRO A 159 15.23 8.93 16.76
C PRO A 159 15.47 10.28 17.45
N PHE A 160 14.41 11.05 17.73
CA PHE A 160 14.44 12.33 18.43
C PHE A 160 13.11 12.53 19.17
N PRO A 161 13.05 13.44 20.17
CA PRO A 161 11.80 13.74 20.88
C PRO A 161 10.68 14.12 19.92
N THR A 162 9.53 13.47 20.07
CA THR A 162 8.35 13.74 19.23
C THR A 162 7.57 14.92 19.75
N ILE A 163 6.90 15.64 18.85
CA ILE A 163 5.91 16.65 19.25
C ILE A 163 4.72 15.95 19.89
N VAL A 164 4.50 16.20 21.18
CA VAL A 164 3.31 15.74 21.90
C VAL A 164 2.19 16.76 21.68
N ASN A 165 1.26 16.44 20.80
CA ASN A 165 0.12 17.32 20.48
C ASN A 165 -1.04 17.20 21.48
N ALA A 166 -1.17 16.05 22.11
CA ALA A 166 -2.19 15.77 23.11
C ALA A 166 -1.64 14.80 24.16
N LEU A 167 -2.08 14.97 25.40
CA LEU A 167 -1.83 14.05 26.51
C LEU A 167 -3.08 13.94 27.39
N ALA A 168 -3.23 12.82 28.08
CA ALA A 168 -4.29 12.62 29.06
C ALA A 168 -3.80 11.69 30.19
N PHE A 169 -4.14 12.01 31.44
CA PHE A 169 -4.00 11.08 32.55
C PHE A 169 -5.14 10.07 32.54
N THR A 170 -4.86 8.81 32.90
CA THR A 170 -5.93 7.85 33.22
C THR A 170 -6.75 8.34 34.41
N PRO A 171 -8.03 7.94 34.55
CA PRO A 171 -8.88 8.39 35.66
C PRO A 171 -8.32 8.09 37.06
N ASP A 172 -7.50 7.05 37.19
CA ASP A 172 -6.81 6.67 38.43
C ASP A 172 -5.47 7.41 38.65
N ASN A 173 -5.08 8.30 37.73
CA ASN A 173 -3.82 9.04 37.69
C ASN A 173 -2.54 8.18 37.70
N LYS A 174 -2.64 6.88 37.41
CA LYS A 174 -1.49 5.99 37.40
C LYS A 174 -0.73 5.99 36.08
N LYS A 175 -1.36 6.41 34.97
CA LYS A 175 -0.76 6.38 33.65
C LYS A 175 -0.99 7.68 32.89
N ILE A 176 -0.07 7.97 31.98
CA ILE A 176 -0.20 9.02 30.98
C ILE A 176 -0.35 8.38 29.61
N VAL A 177 -1.36 8.80 28.86
CA VAL A 177 -1.46 8.54 27.42
C VAL A 177 -0.99 9.77 26.67
N ALA A 178 0.02 9.61 25.81
CA ALA A 178 0.56 10.67 24.98
C ALA A 178 0.40 10.32 23.50
N GLY A 179 0.05 11.33 22.68
CA GLY A 179 -0.02 11.17 21.22
C GLY A 179 1.37 11.04 20.60
N GLY A 180 1.55 10.02 19.76
CA GLY A 180 2.73 9.82 18.90
C GLY A 180 2.38 9.95 17.42
N HIS A 181 3.27 9.46 16.55
CA HIS A 181 3.07 9.41 15.10
C HIS A 181 2.44 8.08 14.70
N HIS A 182 1.16 8.11 14.27
CA HIS A 182 0.34 6.92 14.02
C HIS A 182 0.13 6.02 15.24
N GLU A 183 0.23 6.57 16.45
CA GLU A 183 0.02 5.80 17.67
C GLU A 183 -0.33 6.67 18.89
N LEU A 184 -0.75 6.00 19.95
CA LEU A 184 -0.74 6.51 21.32
C LEU A 184 0.27 5.69 22.13
N THR A 185 0.98 6.35 23.03
CA THR A 185 1.91 5.71 23.96
C THR A 185 1.37 5.81 25.38
N VAL A 186 1.40 4.71 26.13
CA VAL A 186 0.87 4.60 27.49
C VAL A 186 2.03 4.36 28.44
N TRP A 187 2.22 5.30 29.36
CA TRP A 187 3.35 5.34 30.29
C TRP A 187 2.85 5.19 31.71
N ASP A 188 3.55 4.40 32.52
CA ASP A 188 3.38 4.46 33.97
C ASP A 188 3.89 5.80 34.50
N PHE A 189 3.06 6.49 35.27
CA PHE A 189 3.35 7.85 35.72
C PHE A 189 4.52 7.93 36.70
N ASN A 190 4.67 6.93 37.56
CA ASN A 190 5.66 6.96 38.65
C ASN A 190 7.05 6.51 38.18
N THR A 191 7.08 5.51 37.30
CA THR A 191 8.31 4.86 36.85
C THR A 191 8.82 5.36 35.50
N ALA A 192 8.03 6.18 34.79
CA ALA A 192 8.29 6.61 33.43
C ALA A 192 8.52 5.45 32.43
N LYS A 193 7.99 4.26 32.75
CA LYS A 193 8.09 3.08 31.90
C LYS A 193 7.01 3.11 30.83
N LEU A 194 7.41 2.91 29.56
CA LEU A 194 6.47 2.65 28.47
C LEU A 194 5.84 1.28 28.66
N GLU A 195 4.53 1.23 28.88
CA GLU A 195 3.79 -0.02 29.09
C GLU A 195 3.10 -0.50 27.82
N LYS A 196 2.49 0.42 27.07
CA LYS A 196 1.72 0.08 25.87
C LYS A 196 1.94 1.07 24.73
N ARG A 197 1.75 0.57 23.51
CA ARG A 197 1.61 1.36 22.29
C ARG A 197 0.31 0.94 21.63
N ILE A 198 -0.49 1.91 21.22
CA ILE A 198 -1.79 1.70 20.60
C ILE A 198 -1.67 2.23 19.19
N HIS A 199 -1.67 1.34 18.20
CA HIS A 199 -1.57 1.75 16.81
C HIS A 199 -2.85 2.46 16.40
N THR A 200 -2.68 3.62 15.78
CA THR A 200 -3.81 4.45 15.37
C THR A 200 -3.70 4.77 13.89
N ARG A 201 -4.86 5.01 13.29
CA ARG A 201 -4.95 5.52 11.93
C ARG A 201 -4.58 6.99 11.83
N ALA A 202 -4.90 7.78 12.85
CA ALA A 202 -4.58 9.20 12.85
C ALA A 202 -3.07 9.40 12.82
N GLU A 203 -2.57 10.35 12.03
CA GLU A 203 -1.14 10.71 12.08
C GLU A 203 -0.81 11.39 13.40
N ARG A 204 -1.73 12.22 13.90
CA ARG A 204 -1.63 12.93 15.17
C ARG A 204 -2.95 12.89 15.93
N ALA A 205 -2.87 12.74 17.25
CA ALA A 205 -3.96 13.03 18.18
C ALA A 205 -3.97 14.53 18.50
N TYR A 206 -5.14 15.16 18.48
CA TYR A 206 -5.35 16.59 18.75
C TYR A 206 -6.10 16.84 20.06
N ALA A 207 -6.96 15.92 20.46
CA ALA A 207 -7.63 15.96 21.75
C ALA A 207 -7.83 14.53 22.26
N MET A 208 -7.74 14.36 23.57
CA MET A 208 -7.93 13.08 24.24
C MET A 208 -8.74 13.29 25.51
N GLN A 209 -9.71 12.42 25.77
CA GLN A 209 -10.55 12.48 26.97
C GLN A 209 -10.94 11.07 27.39
N PHE A 210 -10.73 10.74 28.66
CA PHE A 210 -11.28 9.51 29.23
C PHE A 210 -12.77 9.67 29.51
N LEU A 211 -13.53 8.64 29.14
CA LEU A 211 -14.93 8.46 29.51
C LEU A 211 -15.03 7.88 30.92
N ALA A 212 -16.23 7.96 31.50
CA ALA A 212 -16.52 7.39 32.82
C ALA A 212 -16.32 5.87 32.89
N ASP A 213 -16.42 5.16 31.76
CA ASP A 213 -16.18 3.73 31.65
C ASP A 213 -14.68 3.35 31.51
N GLY A 214 -13.79 4.35 31.54
CA GLY A 214 -12.35 4.16 31.41
C GLY A 214 -11.83 4.03 29.98
N LYS A 215 -12.70 4.07 28.95
CA LYS A 215 -12.25 4.14 27.55
C LYS A 215 -11.75 5.53 27.20
N LEU A 216 -10.82 5.59 26.24
CA LEU A 216 -10.21 6.83 25.77
C LEU A 216 -10.83 7.28 24.45
N VAL A 217 -11.47 8.44 24.44
CA VAL A 217 -11.87 9.14 23.22
C VAL A 217 -10.69 9.93 22.70
N VAL A 218 -10.41 9.82 21.40
CA VAL A 218 -9.34 10.53 20.72
C VAL A 218 -9.88 11.18 19.47
N ALA A 219 -9.75 12.51 19.37
CA ALA A 219 -9.89 13.23 18.12
C ALA A 219 -8.54 13.24 17.41
N GLY A 220 -8.46 12.60 16.26
CA GLY A 220 -7.23 12.44 15.48
C GLY A 220 -7.40 12.89 14.03
N ALA A 221 -6.29 13.23 13.38
CA ALA A 221 -6.33 13.60 11.97
C ALA A 221 -5.04 13.29 11.22
N ARG A 222 -5.17 13.26 9.89
CA ARG A 222 -4.10 13.42 8.91
C ARG A 222 -4.27 14.81 8.31
N PRO A 223 -3.43 15.78 8.67
CA PRO A 223 -3.62 17.18 8.29
C PRO A 223 -3.88 17.36 6.79
N GLY A 224 -4.98 18.05 6.46
CA GLY A 224 -5.39 18.29 5.07
C GLY A 224 -6.00 17.09 4.33
N GLN A 225 -6.13 15.92 4.97
CA GLN A 225 -6.60 14.69 4.31
C GLN A 225 -7.89 14.14 4.93
N GLU A 226 -7.89 13.90 6.25
CA GLU A 226 -9.04 13.39 7.00
C GLU A 226 -8.91 13.68 8.50
N GLY A 227 -10.04 13.66 9.21
CA GLY A 227 -10.10 13.63 10.67
C GLY A 227 -11.19 12.68 11.14
N ASP A 228 -11.01 12.12 12.33
CA ASP A 228 -11.97 11.24 12.95
C ASP A 228 -11.91 11.30 14.48
N VAL A 229 -12.95 10.75 15.10
CA VAL A 229 -13.00 10.52 16.54
C VAL A 229 -13.14 9.02 16.76
N ARG A 230 -12.23 8.46 17.56
CA ARG A 230 -12.23 7.03 17.92
C ARG A 230 -12.27 6.84 19.43
N VAL A 231 -12.83 5.70 19.83
CA VAL A 231 -12.84 5.24 21.21
C VAL A 231 -11.93 4.03 21.32
N TYR A 232 -10.94 4.10 22.21
CA TYR A 232 -9.98 3.03 22.45
C TYR A 232 -10.20 2.44 23.84
N ASP A 233 -10.16 1.11 23.93
CA ASP A 233 -9.98 0.42 25.19
C ASP A 233 -8.48 0.20 25.41
N ILE A 234 -7.87 1.02 26.26
CA ILE A 234 -6.43 0.93 26.56
C ILE A 234 -6.08 -0.31 27.39
N ASN A 235 -7.08 -1.02 27.92
CA ASN A 235 -6.93 -2.23 28.73
C ASN A 235 -7.16 -3.51 27.93
N ALA A 236 -7.52 -3.41 26.65
CA ALA A 236 -7.64 -4.55 25.76
C ALA A 236 -6.37 -5.41 25.73
N ALA A 237 -6.55 -6.70 25.42
CA ALA A 237 -5.45 -7.62 25.20
C ALA A 237 -4.68 -7.24 23.92
N GLY A 238 -3.36 -7.34 23.96
CA GLY A 238 -2.46 -7.01 22.86
C GLY A 238 -1.32 -8.00 22.72
N LYS A 239 -0.48 -7.80 21.71
CA LYS A 239 0.74 -8.58 21.53
C LYS A 239 1.87 -7.94 22.32
N THR A 240 2.69 -8.72 23.01
CA THR A 240 3.86 -8.17 23.72
C THR A 240 5.09 -8.23 22.84
N GLU A 241 5.74 -7.09 22.64
CA GLU A 241 7.00 -6.96 21.91
C GLU A 241 7.99 -6.18 22.78
N ASN A 242 9.15 -6.78 23.07
CA ASN A 242 10.21 -6.17 23.90
C ASN A 242 9.72 -5.63 25.26
N GLY A 243 8.77 -6.32 25.90
CA GLY A 243 8.21 -5.92 27.20
C GLY A 243 7.16 -4.80 27.13
N VAL A 244 6.75 -4.38 25.93
CA VAL A 244 5.69 -3.38 25.67
C VAL A 244 4.50 -4.07 25.00
N THR A 245 3.28 -3.74 25.42
CA THR A 245 2.06 -4.29 24.79
C THR A 245 1.64 -3.43 23.60
N ILE A 246 1.43 -4.05 22.44
CA ILE A 246 0.94 -3.43 21.21
C ILE A 246 -0.55 -3.75 21.03
N LEU A 247 -1.37 -2.70 20.94
CA LEU A 247 -2.81 -2.75 20.65
C LEU A 247 -3.09 -2.29 19.23
#